data_AF-A0A1Y4VVQ3-F1
#
_entry.id   AF-A0A1Y4VVQ3-F1
#
_cell.length_a   1.000
_cell.length_b   1.000
_cell.length_c   1.000
_cell.angle_alpha   90.00
_cell.angle_beta   90.00
_cell.angle_gamma   90.00
#
_symmetry.space_group_name_H-M   'P 1'
#
loop_
_entity.id
_entity.type
_entity.pdbx_description
1 polymer ?
#
loop_
_entity_poly.entity_id
_entity_poly.type
_entity_poly.pdbx_seq_one_letter_code
_entity_poly.pdbx_strand_id
1 'polypeptide(L)'
;MEKNDQMSESFLLASLLAIVGGFLDAYSYVCRDHVFANAQTGNIVKLGMSIAQGDSFQTVKYLIPILAFFLGVFITMFLRYQCMYQKWLLNAKLNKKKNKENSQNKRKSLIKVNE
;
A
#
# COMPACT_ATOMS: atom_id res chain seq x y z
N MET A 1 28.46 -21.61 6.51
CA MET A 1 28.39 -21.00 5.16
C MET A 1 26.92 -20.73 4.89
N GLU A 2 26.50 -19.46 4.86
CA GLU A 2 25.11 -19.09 4.58
C GLU A 2 24.77 -19.34 3.10
N LYS A 3 23.64 -20.01 2.86
CA LYS A 3 23.20 -20.45 1.54
C LYS A 3 22.33 -19.36 0.91
N ASN A 4 22.90 -18.57 0.00
CA ASN A 4 22.22 -17.51 -0.75
C ASN A 4 21.41 -18.04 -1.96
N ASP A 5 20.48 -18.96 -1.72
CA ASP A 5 19.65 -19.58 -2.78
C ASP A 5 18.35 -18.81 -3.08
N GLN A 6 18.12 -17.64 -2.48
CA GLN A 6 16.84 -16.91 -2.59
C GLN A 6 16.73 -15.94 -3.78
N MET A 7 17.83 -15.67 -4.50
CA MET A 7 17.82 -14.70 -5.61
C MET A 7 17.19 -15.28 -6.90
N SER A 8 17.45 -16.56 -7.20
CA SER A 8 16.96 -17.21 -8.42
C SER A 8 15.44 -17.44 -8.38
N GLU A 9 14.90 -17.89 -7.25
CA GLU A 9 13.45 -18.03 -7.10
C GLU A 9 12.74 -16.67 -7.19
N SER A 10 13.29 -15.63 -6.55
CA SER A 10 12.74 -14.27 -6.65
C SER A 10 12.75 -13.75 -8.09
N PHE A 11 13.82 -14.04 -8.86
CA PHE A 11 13.92 -13.61 -10.26
C PHE A 11 12.99 -14.38 -11.20
N LEU A 12 12.87 -15.70 -11.04
CA LEU A 12 11.96 -16.53 -11.82
C LEU A 12 10.50 -16.16 -11.54
N LEU A 13 10.15 -15.96 -10.27
CA LEU A 13 8.82 -15.50 -9.87
C LEU A 13 8.54 -14.09 -10.41
N ALA A 14 9.50 -13.16 -10.34
CA ALA A 14 9.35 -11.83 -10.91
C ALA A 14 9.14 -11.85 -12.42
N SER A 15 9.90 -12.70 -13.14
CA SER A 15 9.78 -12.86 -14.60
C SER A 15 8.44 -13.47 -14.97
N LEU A 16 8.01 -14.52 -14.27
CA LEU A 16 6.70 -15.13 -14.48
C LEU A 16 5.58 -14.14 -14.21
N LEU A 17 5.68 -13.36 -13.13
CA LEU A 17 4.69 -12.34 -12.77
C LEU A 17 4.64 -11.20 -13.80
N ALA A 18 5.78 -10.80 -14.36
CA ALA A 18 5.83 -9.80 -15.43
C ALA A 18 5.15 -10.32 -16.71
N ILE A 19 5.42 -11.57 -17.10
CA ILE A 19 4.78 -12.21 -18.26
C ILE A 19 3.28 -12.32 -18.05
N VAL A 20 2.85 -12.83 -16.90
CA VAL A 20 1.42 -12.99 -16.57
C VAL A 20 0.73 -11.63 -16.47
N GLY A 21 1.38 -10.63 -15.86
CA GLY A 21 0.85 -9.27 -15.75
C GLY A 21 0.66 -8.61 -17.11
N GLY A 22 1.67 -8.67 -17.97
CA GLY A 22 1.61 -8.15 -19.34
C GLY A 22 0.59 -8.89 -20.20
N PHE A 23 0.52 -10.23 -20.07
CA PHE A 23 -0.48 -11.04 -20.76
C PHE A 23 -1.90 -10.69 -20.32
N LEU A 24 -2.13 -10.51 -19.01
CA LEU A 24 -3.44 -10.15 -18.47
C LEU A 24 -3.89 -8.77 -18.97
N ASP A 25 -2.98 -7.81 -19.08
CA ASP A 25 -3.27 -6.49 -19.66
C ASP A 25 -3.59 -6.59 -21.17
N ALA A 26 -2.84 -7.39 -21.94
CA ALA A 26 -3.13 -7.62 -23.36
C ALA A 26 -4.48 -8.34 -23.57
N TYR A 27 -4.75 -9.37 -22.78
CA TYR A 27 -6.01 -10.12 -22.83
C TYR A 27 -7.21 -9.26 -22.45
N SER A 28 -7.12 -8.51 -21.35
CA SER A 28 -8.20 -7.60 -20.93
C SER A 28 -8.45 -6.49 -21.95
N TYR A 29 -7.40 -5.98 -22.59
CA TYR A 29 -7.51 -5.02 -23.69
C TYR A 29 -8.24 -5.59 -24.91
N VAL A 30 -7.88 -6.80 -25.36
CA VAL A 30 -8.40 -7.38 -26.61
C VAL A 30 -9.79 -7.99 -26.41
N CYS A 31 -9.98 -8.74 -25.32
CA CYS A 31 -11.19 -9.55 -25.10
C CYS A 31 -12.24 -8.86 -24.21
N ARG A 32 -11.85 -7.83 -23.45
CA ARG A 32 -12.73 -7.14 -22.49
C ARG A 32 -12.86 -5.66 -22.80
N ASP A 33 -13.14 -5.41 -24.08
CA ASP A 33 -13.73 -4.14 -24.52
C ASP A 33 -12.80 -2.96 -24.22
N HIS A 34 -11.50 -3.21 -24.41
CA HIS A 34 -10.43 -2.24 -24.26
C HIS A 34 -10.23 -1.69 -22.84
N VAL A 35 -10.52 -2.43 -21.77
CA VAL A 35 -10.16 -2.00 -20.40
C VAL A 35 -8.89 -2.72 -19.95
N PHE A 36 -7.94 -1.99 -19.36
CA PHE A 36 -6.73 -2.60 -18.80
C PHE A 36 -6.99 -3.10 -17.38
N ALA A 37 -6.58 -4.33 -17.08
CA ALA A 37 -6.72 -4.94 -15.76
C ALA A 37 -5.82 -4.28 -14.70
N ASN A 38 -4.54 -4.05 -15.04
CA ASN A 38 -3.53 -3.55 -14.11
C ASN A 38 -3.04 -2.14 -14.46
N ALA A 39 -3.14 -1.72 -15.73
CA ALA A 39 -2.66 -0.42 -16.18
C ALA A 39 -3.67 0.73 -15.95
N GLN A 40 -3.81 1.19 -14.70
CA GLN A 40 -4.65 2.34 -14.32
C GLN A 40 -4.40 3.59 -15.18
N THR A 41 -3.12 3.92 -15.45
CA THR A 41 -2.75 5.04 -16.35
C THR A 41 -3.34 4.89 -17.75
N GLY A 42 -3.39 3.65 -18.28
CA GLY A 42 -3.99 3.36 -19.58
C GLY A 42 -5.51 3.59 -19.59
N ASN A 43 -6.19 3.25 -18.50
CA ASN A 43 -7.62 3.51 -18.35
C ASN A 43 -7.93 5.02 -18.27
N ILE A 44 -7.03 5.82 -17.66
CA ILE A 44 -7.15 7.29 -17.65
C ILE A 44 -6.95 7.89 -19.04
N VAL A 45 -5.95 7.43 -19.80
CA VAL A 45 -5.73 7.89 -21.19
C VAL A 45 -6.95 7.59 -22.06
N LYS A 46 -7.53 6.39 -21.94
CA LYS A 46 -8.74 6.00 -22.68
C LYS A 46 -9.98 6.77 -22.28
N LEU A 47 -10.15 7.09 -21.00
CA LEU A 47 -11.17 8.02 -20.54
C LEU A 47 -11.04 9.37 -21.27
N GLY A 48 -9.84 9.95 -21.32
CA GLY A 48 -9.60 11.21 -22.03
C GLY A 48 -9.89 11.13 -23.53
N MET A 49 -9.52 10.02 -24.17
CA MET A 49 -9.83 9.79 -25.59
C MET A 49 -11.33 9.63 -25.84
N SER A 50 -12.05 8.90 -24.98
CA SER A 50 -13.50 8.71 -25.06
C SER A 50 -14.26 10.03 -24.87
N ILE A 51 -13.80 10.88 -23.95
CA ILE A 51 -14.34 12.24 -23.75
C ILE A 51 -14.13 13.08 -25.00
N ALA A 52 -12.94 13.03 -25.60
CA ALA A 52 -12.63 13.77 -26.83
C ALA A 52 -13.45 13.30 -28.05
N GLN A 53 -13.83 12.03 -28.08
CA GLN A 53 -14.68 11.45 -29.13
C GLN A 53 -16.18 11.67 -28.90
N GLY A 54 -16.59 12.15 -27.71
CA GLY A 54 -17.99 12.34 -27.36
C GLY A 54 -18.75 11.05 -27.04
N ASP A 55 -18.07 9.91 -26.94
CA ASP A 55 -18.69 8.64 -26.55
C ASP A 55 -18.89 8.60 -25.03
N SER A 56 -20.11 8.91 -24.62
CA SER A 56 -20.51 8.95 -23.21
C SER A 56 -20.57 7.55 -22.59
N PHE A 57 -20.83 6.51 -23.38
CA PHE A 57 -20.96 5.14 -22.88
C PHE A 57 -19.60 4.56 -22.49
N GLN A 58 -18.62 4.70 -23.37
CA GLN A 58 -17.24 4.29 -23.09
C GLN A 58 -16.63 5.14 -21.96
N THR A 59 -16.98 6.43 -21.87
CA THR A 59 -16.50 7.31 -20.79
C THR A 59 -16.92 6.80 -19.40
N VAL A 60 -18.19 6.46 -19.20
CA VAL A 60 -18.66 5.93 -17.90
C VAL A 60 -17.97 4.61 -17.57
N LYS A 61 -17.73 3.76 -18.57
CA LYS A 61 -17.06 2.47 -18.41
C LYS A 61 -15.63 2.61 -17.88
N TYR A 62 -14.85 3.57 -18.39
CA TYR A 62 -13.50 3.85 -17.87
C TYR A 62 -13.51 4.60 -16.53
N LEU A 63 -14.59 5.31 -16.21
CA LEU A 63 -14.71 6.06 -14.96
C LEU A 63 -14.92 5.16 -13.75
N ILE A 64 -15.68 4.07 -13.90
CA ILE A 64 -15.96 3.08 -12.84
C ILE A 64 -14.68 2.54 -12.16
N PRO A 65 -13.69 1.98 -12.89
CA PRO A 65 -12.48 1.44 -12.27
C PRO A 65 -11.60 2.52 -11.63
N ILE A 66 -11.62 3.76 -12.13
CA ILE A 66 -10.89 4.89 -11.55
C ILE A 66 -11.50 5.26 -10.19
N LEU A 67 -12.83 5.39 -10.13
CA LEU A 67 -13.54 5.70 -8.90
C LEU A 67 -13.40 4.57 -7.86
N ALA A 68 -13.52 3.32 -8.30
CA ALA A 68 -13.32 2.16 -7.42
C ALA A 68 -11.91 2.14 -6.80
N PHE A 69 -10.88 2.46 -7.60
CA PHE A 69 -9.50 2.57 -7.11
C PHE A 69 -9.34 3.73 -6.12
N PHE A 70 -9.89 4.90 -6.45
CA PHE A 70 -9.84 6.06 -5.56
C PHE A 70 -10.50 5.78 -4.20
N LEU A 71 -11.67 5.14 -4.21
CA LEU A 71 -12.36 4.72 -2.99
C LEU A 71 -11.53 3.72 -2.18
N GLY A 72 -10.91 2.74 -2.84
CA GLY A 72 -10.01 1.77 -2.19
C GLY A 72 -8.82 2.44 -1.52
N VAL A 73 -8.16 3.39 -2.19
CA VAL A 73 -7.04 4.17 -1.64
C VAL A 73 -7.51 5.02 -0.47
N PHE A 74 -8.66 5.70 -0.60
CA PHE A 74 -9.22 6.52 0.46
C PHE A 74 -9.52 5.71 1.73
N ILE A 75 -10.18 4.55 1.60
CA ILE A 75 -10.46 3.65 2.72
C ILE A 75 -9.16 3.17 3.36
N THR A 76 -8.19 2.73 2.54
CA THR A 76 -6.88 2.26 3.04
C THR A 76 -6.16 3.35 3.83
N MET A 77 -6.17 4.58 3.32
CA MET A 77 -5.55 5.73 3.97
C MET A 77 -6.27 6.13 5.26
N PHE A 78 -7.59 6.07 5.27
CA PHE A 78 -8.41 6.29 6.45
C PHE A 78 -8.12 5.26 7.55
N LEU A 79 -8.11 3.96 7.21
CA LEU A 79 -7.77 2.88 8.14
C LEU A 79 -6.34 3.02 8.68
N ARG A 80 -5.38 3.34 7.80
CA ARG A 80 -3.99 3.56 8.19
C ARG A 80 -3.86 4.72 9.18
N TYR A 81 -4.55 5.83 8.94
CA TYR A 81 -4.53 6.98 9.83
C TYR A 81 -5.06 6.63 11.23
N GLN A 82 -6.20 5.94 11.29
CA GLN A 82 -6.78 5.46 12.55
C GLN A 82 -5.82 4.53 13.31
N CYS A 83 -5.24 3.55 12.61
CA CYS A 83 -4.34 2.56 13.22
C CYS A 83 -3.01 3.19 13.67
N MET A 84 -2.42 4.09 12.87
CA MET A 84 -1.19 4.81 13.24
C MET A 84 -1.41 5.72 14.44
N TYR A 85 -2.55 6.41 14.52
CA TYR A 85 -2.88 7.28 15.65
C TYR A 85 -2.98 6.49 16.97
N GLN A 86 -3.65 5.34 16.94
CA GLN A 86 -3.75 4.43 18.10
C GLN A 86 -2.37 3.90 18.53
N LYS A 87 -1.53 3.45 17.58
CA LYS A 87 -0.16 3.00 17.88
C LYS A 87 0.71 4.12 18.45
N TRP A 88 0.60 5.34 17.92
CA TRP A 88 1.37 6.49 18.41
C TRP A 88 1.00 6.86 19.84
N LEU A 89 -0.30 6.93 20.17
CA LEU A 89 -0.76 7.22 21.53
C LEU A 89 -0.33 6.16 22.54
N LEU A 90 -0.38 4.88 22.16
CA LEU A 90 0.07 3.79 23.03
C LEU A 90 1.58 3.90 23.31
N ASN A 91 2.38 4.11 22.27
CA ASN A 91 3.83 4.27 22.40
C ASN A 91 4.22 5.49 23.24
N ALA A 92 3.50 6.61 23.11
CA ALA A 92 3.72 7.80 23.94
C ALA A 92 3.44 7.52 25.43
N LYS A 93 2.34 6.82 25.74
CA LYS A 93 2.00 6.42 27.12
C LYS A 93 3.04 5.45 27.71
N LEU A 94 3.47 4.46 26.93
CA LEU A 94 4.49 3.49 27.35
C LEU A 94 5.84 4.16 27.63
N ASN A 95 6.30 5.05 26.74
CA ASN A 95 7.54 5.79 26.95
C ASN A 95 7.50 6.67 28.21
N LYS A 96 6.37 7.34 28.47
CA LYS A 96 6.21 8.17 29.68
C LYS A 96 6.24 7.33 30.96
N LYS A 97 5.63 6.14 30.95
CA LYS A 97 5.66 5.20 32.08
C LYS A 97 7.09 4.67 32.33
N LYS A 98 7.77 4.24 31.26
CA LYS A 98 9.15 3.74 31.32
C LYS A 98 10.14 4.80 31.86
N ASN A 99 9.97 6.06 31.46
CA ASN A 99 10.83 7.15 31.91
C ASN A 99 10.60 7.50 33.40
N LYS A 100 9.36 7.41 33.88
CA LYS A 100 9.04 7.53 35.32
C LYS A 100 9.67 6.40 36.13
N GLU A 101 9.56 5.16 35.66
CA GLU A 101 10.09 3.98 36.34
C GLU A 101 11.62 4.00 36.42
N ASN A 102 12.30 4.35 35.32
CA ASN A 102 13.75 4.57 35.30
C ASN A 102 14.19 5.68 36.27
N SER A 103 13.44 6.77 36.34
CA SER A 103 13.73 7.87 37.28
C SER A 103 13.58 7.44 38.74
N GLN A 104 12.60 6.58 39.05
CA GLN A 104 12.39 6.04 40.39
C GLN A 104 13.48 5.03 40.78
N ASN A 105 13.85 4.11 39.88
CA ASN A 105 14.95 3.18 40.12
C ASN A 105 16.28 3.89 40.33
N LYS A 106 16.56 4.95 39.57
CA LYS A 106 17.77 5.78 39.74
C LYS A 106 17.81 6.49 41.10
N ARG A 107 16.66 6.97 41.62
CA ARG A 107 16.59 7.54 42.97
C ARG A 107 16.83 6.49 44.05
N LYS A 108 16.22 5.31 43.92
CA LYS A 108 16.41 4.20 44.87
C LYS A 108 17.86 3.70 44.90
N SER A 109 18.54 3.63 43.76
CA SER A 109 19.95 3.22 43.71
C SER A 109 20.89 4.25 44.35
N LEU A 110 20.61 5.55 44.23
CA LEU A 110 21.43 6.60 44.84
C LEU A 110 21.31 6.63 46.37
N ILE A 111 20.11 6.37 46.91
CA ILE A 111 19.91 6.28 48.37
C ILE A 111 20.69 5.08 48.95
N LYS A 112 20.67 3.94 48.26
CA LYS A 112 21.35 2.70 48.69
C LYS A 112 22.89 2.74 48.69
N VAL A 113 23.50 3.71 48.01
CA VAL A 113 24.96 3.87 47.93
C VAL A 113 25.49 4.80 49.03
N ASN A 114 24.60 5.62 49.62
CA ASN A 114 24.92 6.54 50.70
C ASN A 114 24.57 5.99 52.11
N GLU A 115 24.07 4.75 52.20
CA GLU A 115 23.95 3.94 53.43
C GLU A 115 25.15 2.99 53.53
#